data_AF-A0A239XK31-F1
#
_entry.id   AF-A0A239XK31-F1
#
_cell.length_a   1.000
_cell.length_b   1.000
_cell.length_c   1.000
_cell.angle_alpha   90.00
_cell.angle_beta   90.00
_cell.angle_gamma   90.00
#
_symmetry.space_group_name_H-M   'P 1'
#
loop_
_entity.id
_entity.type
_entity.pdbx_description
1 polymer ?
#
loop_
_entity_poly.entity_id
_entity_poly.type
_entity_poly.pdbx_seq_one_letter_code
_entity_poly.pdbx_strand_id
1 'polypeptide(L)'
;MVRLAQQNDWVIFIILGAILVFIIVMQYLQRQSGLGAFFTQNFIDSGNIFPTWLIVSVVYAVLLATFISSYIPILPKFIEEFSFFGYSLNKFGFALLAVSVFYILKFFFTFFLYSSIGQDKKWGRLYFVSSKFYMAVSILLIIANMVNYYFNTDREKLFAISVLSAAMIFIFKNFFYAFNRNYILPNEWYYKFLYICTLQFAPVLALWKLLFY
;
A
#
# COMPACT_ATOMS: atom_id res chain seq x y z
N MET A 1 5.61 39.23 -0.05
CA MET A 1 5.35 38.12 0.89
C MET A 1 6.43 37.06 0.68
N VAL A 2 7.32 36.88 1.65
CA VAL A 2 8.29 35.78 1.62
C VAL A 2 7.48 34.48 1.73
N ARG A 3 7.46 33.65 0.69
CA ARG A 3 6.90 32.29 0.78
C ARG A 3 7.74 31.55 1.81
N LEU A 4 7.23 31.38 3.02
CA LEU A 4 7.74 30.36 3.94
C LEU A 4 7.71 29.04 3.15
N ALA A 5 8.89 28.50 2.85
CA ALA A 5 8.98 27.20 2.19
C ALA A 5 8.26 26.20 3.08
N GLN A 6 7.25 25.51 2.53
CA GLN A 6 6.57 24.44 3.26
C GLN A 6 7.63 23.39 3.60
N GLN A 7 7.94 23.24 4.89
CA GLN A 7 9.01 22.35 5.35
C GLN A 7 8.52 20.91 5.26
N ASN A 8 8.94 20.22 4.20
CA ASN A 8 8.56 18.84 3.90
C ASN A 8 9.56 17.82 4.47
N ASP A 9 10.43 18.24 5.40
CA ASP A 9 11.52 17.43 5.95
C ASP A 9 11.04 16.10 6.56
N TRP A 10 9.82 16.07 7.11
CA TRP A 10 9.19 14.83 7.59
C TRP A 10 9.07 13.74 6.51
N VAL A 11 8.92 14.12 5.23
CA VAL A 11 8.86 13.20 4.09
C VAL A 11 10.23 12.56 3.82
N ILE A 12 11.33 13.31 4.02
CA ILE A 12 12.68 12.74 3.86
C ILE A 12 12.89 11.62 4.90
N PHE A 13 12.44 11.84 6.13
CA PHE A 13 12.57 10.85 7.21
C PHE A 13 11.76 9.58 6.90
N ILE A 14 10.55 9.72 6.33
CA ILE A 14 9.75 8.57 5.89
C ILE A 14 10.46 7.80 4.78
N ILE A 15 10.99 8.50 3.77
CA ILE A 15 11.66 7.84 2.63
C ILE A 15 12.92 7.12 3.09
N LEU A 16 13.78 7.79 3.86
CA LEU A 16 15.00 7.19 4.41
C LEU A 16 14.68 6.03 5.34
N GLY A 17 13.66 6.18 6.19
CA GLY A 17 13.16 5.11 7.05
C GLY A 17 12.67 3.90 6.26
N ALA A 18 11.89 4.11 5.19
CA ALA A 18 11.42 3.05 4.31
C ALA A 18 12.58 2.28 3.64
N ILE A 19 13.58 3.01 3.14
CA ILE A 19 14.78 2.41 2.53
C ILE A 19 15.55 1.58 3.57
N LEU A 20 15.80 2.14 4.76
CA LEU A 20 16.50 1.43 5.84
C LEU A 20 15.74 0.17 6.27
N VAL A 21 14.42 0.25 6.42
CA VAL A 21 13.59 -0.91 6.75
C VAL A 21 13.67 -1.98 5.66
N PHE A 22 13.66 -1.62 4.37
CA PHE A 22 13.84 -2.59 3.29
C PHE A 22 15.24 -3.23 3.29
N ILE A 23 16.29 -2.48 3.63
CA ILE A 23 17.64 -3.03 3.80
C ILE A 23 17.63 -4.06 4.95
N ILE A 24 17.01 -3.73 6.09
CA ILE A 24 16.89 -4.64 7.23
C ILE A 24 16.11 -5.90 6.86
N VAL A 25 14.99 -5.76 6.13
CA VAL A 25 14.20 -6.89 5.64
C VAL A 25 15.06 -7.80 4.76
N MET A 26 15.84 -7.23 3.84
CA MET A 26 16.69 -8.03 2.96
C MET A 26 17.82 -8.75 3.72
N GLN A 27 18.48 -8.06 4.64
CA GLN A 27 19.61 -8.62 5.38
C GLN A 27 19.17 -9.68 6.39
N TYR A 28 18.18 -9.37 7.23
CA TYR A 28 17.82 -10.22 8.37
C TYR A 28 16.71 -11.22 8.04
N LEU A 29 15.64 -10.77 7.38
CA LEU A 29 14.47 -11.61 7.15
C LEU A 29 14.65 -12.51 5.92
N GLN A 30 15.27 -11.97 4.87
CA GLN A 30 15.53 -12.67 3.60
C GLN A 30 16.96 -13.23 3.49
N ARG A 31 17.70 -13.30 4.60
CA ARG A 31 19.05 -13.92 4.68
C ARG A 31 20.03 -13.38 3.63
N GLN A 32 20.14 -12.07 3.51
CA GLN A 32 21.01 -11.38 2.55
C GLN A 32 20.69 -11.67 1.07
N SER A 33 19.44 -12.05 0.78
CA SER A 33 18.95 -12.13 -0.59
C SER A 33 19.03 -10.76 -1.27
N GLY A 34 19.54 -10.72 -2.50
CA GLY A 34 19.47 -9.53 -3.33
C GLY A 34 18.04 -9.22 -3.78
N LEU A 35 17.74 -7.97 -4.15
CA LEU A 35 16.42 -7.55 -4.62
C LEU A 35 15.88 -8.43 -5.77
N GLY A 36 16.73 -8.72 -6.76
CA GLY A 36 16.35 -9.58 -7.89
C GLY A 36 16.00 -11.01 -7.44
N ALA A 37 16.77 -11.56 -6.50
CA ALA A 37 16.52 -12.89 -5.95
C ALA A 37 15.21 -12.94 -5.14
N PHE A 38 14.88 -11.89 -4.39
CA PHE A 38 13.60 -11.78 -3.70
C PHE A 38 12.40 -11.82 -4.67
N PHE A 39 12.48 -11.10 -5.79
CA PHE A 39 11.40 -11.10 -6.78
C PHE A 39 11.21 -12.47 -7.45
N THR A 40 12.28 -13.21 -7.71
CA THR A 40 12.23 -14.52 -8.39
C THR A 40 12.04 -15.72 -7.45
N GLN A 41 12.17 -15.54 -6.14
CA GLN A 41 12.08 -16.61 -5.15
C GLN A 41 10.76 -17.39 -5.22
N ASN A 42 10.81 -18.71 -5.02
CA ASN A 42 9.59 -19.53 -4.91
C ASN A 42 9.04 -19.53 -3.48
N PHE A 43 7.74 -19.80 -3.34
CA PHE A 43 7.08 -19.84 -2.02
C PHE A 43 7.70 -20.89 -1.08
N ILE A 44 8.13 -22.04 -1.61
CA ILE A 44 8.65 -23.17 -0.82
C ILE A 44 10.01 -22.83 -0.19
N ASP A 45 10.84 -22.09 -0.92
CA ASP A 45 12.20 -21.74 -0.50
C ASP A 45 12.25 -20.46 0.35
N SER A 46 11.08 -19.92 0.69
CA SER A 46 10.95 -18.63 1.39
C SER A 46 10.79 -18.81 2.89
N GLY A 47 11.79 -18.36 3.64
CA GLY A 47 11.70 -18.17 5.08
C GLY A 47 11.01 -16.86 5.44
N ASN A 48 10.47 -16.76 6.66
CA ASN A 48 9.97 -15.52 7.26
C ASN A 48 8.92 -14.77 6.41
N ILE A 49 8.05 -15.50 5.72
CA ILE A 49 7.09 -14.93 4.78
C ILE A 49 6.13 -13.95 5.46
N PHE A 50 5.55 -14.34 6.61
CA PHE A 50 4.58 -13.52 7.33
C PHE A 50 5.20 -12.23 7.89
N PRO A 51 6.33 -12.26 8.64
CA PRO A 51 6.99 -11.03 9.09
C PRO A 51 7.42 -10.12 7.94
N THR A 52 7.95 -10.70 6.85
CA THR A 52 8.32 -9.93 5.65
C THR A 52 7.11 -9.23 5.05
N TRP A 53 6.00 -9.95 4.88
CA TRP A 53 4.76 -9.38 4.36
C TRP A 53 4.23 -8.26 5.25
N LEU A 54 4.25 -8.45 6.58
CA LEU A 54 3.75 -7.46 7.53
C LEU A 54 4.56 -6.16 7.43
N ILE A 55 5.88 -6.25 7.52
CA ILE A 55 6.75 -5.06 7.47
C ILE A 55 6.63 -4.35 6.12
N VAL A 56 6.67 -5.09 5.02
CA VAL A 56 6.53 -4.50 3.68
C VAL A 56 5.15 -3.83 3.51
N SER A 57 4.09 -4.42 4.06
CA SER A 57 2.74 -3.83 4.00
C SER A 57 2.63 -2.54 4.81
N VAL A 58 3.30 -2.47 5.98
CA VAL A 58 3.36 -1.25 6.79
C VAL A 58 4.11 -0.15 6.05
N VAL A 59 5.30 -0.45 5.50
CA VAL A 59 6.09 0.53 4.72
C VAL A 59 5.29 1.04 3.52
N TYR A 60 4.63 0.12 2.79
CA TYR A 60 3.76 0.46 1.68
C TYR A 60 2.60 1.37 2.09
N ALA A 61 1.92 1.06 3.19
CA ALA A 61 0.82 1.89 3.71
C ALA A 61 1.29 3.29 4.11
N VAL A 62 2.45 3.41 4.75
CA VAL A 62 3.04 4.71 5.13
C VAL A 62 3.41 5.53 3.89
N LEU A 63 4.08 4.92 2.90
CA LEU A 63 4.45 5.61 1.65
C LEU A 63 3.22 6.03 0.84
N LEU A 64 2.18 5.18 0.80
CA LEU A 64 0.93 5.48 0.13
C LEU A 64 0.17 6.62 0.84
N ALA A 65 0.10 6.58 2.17
CA ALA A 65 -0.52 7.64 2.97
C ALA A 65 0.21 8.98 2.78
N THR A 66 1.55 8.94 2.76
CA THR A 66 2.38 10.11 2.45
C THR A 66 2.00 10.68 1.08
N PHE A 67 1.96 9.82 0.06
CA PHE A 67 1.64 10.25 -1.31
C PHE A 67 0.22 10.83 -1.44
N ILE A 68 -0.78 10.20 -0.81
CA ILE A 68 -2.16 10.67 -0.84
C ILE A 68 -2.32 11.99 -0.08
N SER A 69 -1.59 12.18 1.02
CA SER A 69 -1.77 13.32 1.91
C SER A 69 -1.52 14.68 1.25
N SER A 70 -0.73 14.73 0.17
CA SER A 70 -0.52 15.95 -0.62
C SER A 70 -1.76 16.38 -1.41
N TYR A 71 -2.65 15.44 -1.73
CA TYR A 71 -3.81 15.66 -2.59
C TYR A 71 -5.12 15.80 -1.81
N ILE A 72 -5.11 15.54 -0.50
CA ILE A 72 -6.30 15.72 0.35
C ILE A 72 -6.64 17.22 0.41
N PRO A 73 -7.81 17.64 -0.11
CA PRO A 73 -8.16 19.05 -0.21
C PRO A 73 -8.47 19.64 1.16
N ILE A 74 -9.40 19.03 1.91
CA ILE A 74 -9.96 19.52 3.17
C ILE A 74 -10.03 18.36 4.17
N LEU A 75 -9.68 18.60 5.44
CA LEU A 75 -9.98 17.64 6.49
C LEU A 75 -11.46 17.73 6.87
N PRO A 76 -12.17 16.60 7.01
CA PRO A 76 -13.52 16.64 7.52
C PRO A 76 -13.58 17.19 8.95
N LYS A 77 -14.59 18.02 9.26
CA LYS A 77 -14.73 18.69 10.57
C LYS A 77 -14.75 17.73 11.75
N PHE A 78 -15.38 16.56 11.59
CA PHE A 78 -15.42 15.51 12.61
C PHE A 78 -14.03 14.93 12.96
N ILE A 79 -13.03 15.09 12.09
CA ILE A 79 -11.63 14.66 12.34
C ILE A 79 -10.81 15.80 12.92
N GLU A 80 -11.10 17.04 12.51
CA GLU A 80 -10.47 18.24 13.04
C GLU A 80 -10.82 18.46 14.52
N GLU A 81 -12.07 18.17 14.89
CA GLU A 81 -12.56 18.23 16.28
C GLU A 81 -12.10 17.03 17.13
N PHE A 82 -11.66 15.94 16.50
CA PHE A 82 -11.18 14.75 17.20
C PHE A 82 -9.75 14.96 17.70
N SER A 83 -9.62 15.47 18.93
CA SER A 83 -8.34 15.63 19.61
C SER A 83 -8.02 14.38 20.45
N PHE A 84 -6.98 13.64 20.06
CA PHE A 84 -6.47 12.52 20.84
C PHE A 84 -5.24 12.98 21.62
N PHE A 85 -5.30 12.96 22.95
CA PHE A 85 -4.25 13.51 23.84
C PHE A 85 -3.85 14.97 23.54
N GLY A 86 -4.79 15.80 23.08
CA GLY A 86 -4.55 17.21 22.76
C GLY A 86 -3.87 17.46 21.41
N TYR A 87 -3.58 16.41 20.63
CA TYR A 87 -3.11 16.53 19.25
C TYR A 87 -4.29 16.39 18.28
N SER A 88 -4.40 17.33 17.32
CA SER A 88 -5.31 17.21 16.19
C SER A 88 -4.65 16.42 15.05
N LEU A 89 -5.46 15.64 14.34
CA LEU A 89 -4.98 14.87 13.19
C LEU A 89 -4.66 15.80 12.02
N ASN A 90 -3.43 15.74 11.51
CA ASN A 90 -3.04 16.42 10.27
C ASN A 90 -3.48 15.58 9.04
N LYS A 91 -3.42 16.16 7.83
CA LYS A 91 -3.71 15.49 6.53
C LYS A 91 -3.03 14.13 6.42
N PHE A 92 -1.75 14.05 6.82
CA PHE A 92 -1.00 12.81 6.84
C PHE A 92 -1.58 11.79 7.84
N GLY A 93 -1.87 12.20 9.07
CA GLY A 93 -2.44 11.31 10.10
C GLY A 93 -3.79 10.74 9.68
N PHE A 94 -4.64 11.58 9.08
CA PHE A 94 -5.90 11.15 8.50
C PHE A 94 -5.70 10.14 7.35
N ALA A 95 -4.82 10.45 6.40
CA ALA A 95 -4.50 9.55 5.28
C ALA A 95 -3.97 8.19 5.79
N LEU A 96 -3.06 8.22 6.77
CA LEU A 96 -2.47 7.02 7.34
C LEU A 96 -3.50 6.15 8.05
N LEU A 97 -4.40 6.76 8.83
CA LEU A 97 -5.47 6.04 9.52
C LEU A 97 -6.43 5.40 8.50
N ALA A 98 -6.90 6.18 7.52
CA ALA A 98 -7.81 5.69 6.48
C ALA A 98 -7.20 4.51 5.69
N VAL A 99 -5.94 4.66 5.25
CA VAL A 99 -5.21 3.62 4.53
C VAL A 99 -4.99 2.39 5.41
N SER A 100 -4.62 2.57 6.67
CA SER A 100 -4.37 1.45 7.60
C SER A 100 -5.64 0.65 7.87
N VAL A 101 -6.75 1.32 8.20
CA VAL A 101 -8.05 0.68 8.42
C VAL A 101 -8.48 -0.08 7.16
N PHE A 102 -8.31 0.53 5.99
CA PHE A 102 -8.61 -0.12 4.71
C PHE A 102 -7.84 -1.44 4.52
N TYR A 103 -6.52 -1.45 4.72
CA TYR A 103 -5.72 -2.65 4.52
C TYR A 103 -5.96 -3.72 5.60
N ILE A 104 -6.22 -3.31 6.84
CA ILE A 104 -6.57 -4.22 7.94
C ILE A 104 -7.91 -4.91 7.66
N LEU A 105 -8.96 -4.17 7.32
CA LEU A 105 -10.26 -4.74 6.97
C LEU A 105 -10.15 -5.67 5.76
N LYS A 106 -9.42 -5.24 4.73
CA LYS A 106 -9.16 -6.07 3.54
C LYS A 106 -8.46 -7.37 3.91
N PHE A 107 -7.47 -7.34 4.80
CA PHE A 107 -6.77 -8.53 5.26
C PHE A 107 -7.72 -9.50 5.98
N PHE A 108 -8.53 -9.01 6.93
CA PHE A 108 -9.49 -9.85 7.65
C PHE A 108 -10.57 -10.43 6.74
N PHE A 109 -11.17 -9.63 5.85
CA PHE A 109 -12.17 -10.16 4.93
C PHE A 109 -11.57 -11.14 3.91
N THR A 110 -10.32 -10.91 3.48
CA THR A 110 -9.62 -11.89 2.64
C THR A 110 -9.39 -13.18 3.41
N PHE A 111 -8.93 -13.10 4.66
CA PHE A 111 -8.75 -14.27 5.52
C PHE A 111 -10.06 -15.06 5.68
N PHE A 112 -11.16 -14.39 6.02
CA PHE A 112 -12.47 -15.02 6.16
C PHE A 112 -12.94 -15.68 4.87
N LEU A 113 -12.72 -15.05 3.71
CA LEU A 113 -13.06 -15.65 2.41
C LEU A 113 -12.30 -16.95 2.16
N TYR A 114 -10.99 -16.98 2.39
CA TYR A 114 -10.20 -18.20 2.17
C TYR A 114 -10.53 -19.31 3.18
N SER A 115 -10.81 -18.92 4.43
CA SER A 115 -11.24 -19.85 5.47
C SER A 115 -12.62 -20.43 5.20
N SER A 116 -13.58 -19.63 4.74
CA SER A 116 -14.93 -20.11 4.41
C SER A 116 -14.96 -21.09 3.23
N ILE A 117 -14.00 -20.98 2.31
CA ILE A 117 -13.91 -21.87 1.13
C ILE A 117 -13.00 -23.09 1.42
N GLY A 118 -12.37 -23.17 2.60
CA GLY A 118 -11.44 -24.24 2.96
C GLY A 118 -10.13 -24.21 2.16
N GLN A 119 -9.69 -23.02 1.72
CA GLN A 119 -8.48 -22.82 0.90
C GLN A 119 -7.37 -22.05 1.64
N ASP A 120 -7.21 -22.27 2.95
CA ASP A 120 -6.27 -21.55 3.82
C ASP A 120 -4.82 -21.55 3.32
N LYS A 121 -4.38 -22.67 2.72
CA LYS A 121 -3.02 -22.79 2.16
C LYS A 121 -2.73 -21.74 1.07
N LYS A 122 -3.75 -21.28 0.35
CA LYS A 122 -3.60 -20.23 -0.68
C LYS A 122 -3.49 -18.83 -0.10
N TRP A 123 -4.07 -18.60 1.08
CA TRP A 123 -3.90 -17.34 1.80
C TRP A 123 -2.42 -17.10 2.12
N GLY A 124 -1.71 -18.17 2.54
CA GLY A 124 -0.25 -18.26 2.63
C GLY A 124 0.48 -17.67 1.42
N ARG A 125 0.14 -18.22 0.25
CA ARG A 125 0.74 -17.84 -1.03
C ARG A 125 0.33 -16.43 -1.47
N LEU A 126 -0.87 -15.99 -1.11
CA LEU A 126 -1.37 -14.67 -1.44
C LEU A 126 -0.56 -13.58 -0.75
N TYR A 127 -0.29 -13.68 0.55
CA TYR A 127 0.51 -12.65 1.22
C TYR A 127 1.98 -12.69 0.79
N PHE A 128 2.53 -13.85 0.42
CA PHE A 128 3.84 -13.95 -0.23
C PHE A 128 3.91 -13.21 -1.57
N VAL A 129 2.94 -13.43 -2.46
CA VAL A 129 2.91 -12.74 -3.75
C VAL A 129 2.61 -11.25 -3.57
N SER A 130 1.77 -10.91 -2.57
CA SER A 130 1.44 -9.53 -2.24
C SER A 130 2.63 -8.76 -1.69
N SER A 131 3.51 -9.37 -0.88
CA SER A 131 4.68 -8.67 -0.35
C SER A 131 5.64 -8.25 -1.47
N LYS A 132 5.86 -9.11 -2.47
CA LYS A 132 6.64 -8.75 -3.68
C LYS A 132 6.02 -7.58 -4.41
N PHE A 133 4.71 -7.64 -4.65
CA PHE A 133 3.99 -6.56 -5.32
C PHE A 133 4.09 -5.24 -4.53
N TYR A 134 3.83 -5.27 -3.22
CA TYR A 134 3.91 -4.09 -2.35
C TYR A 134 5.32 -3.53 -2.27
N MET A 135 6.35 -4.36 -2.27
CA MET A 135 7.73 -3.89 -2.33
C MET A 135 8.03 -3.17 -3.64
N ALA A 136 7.64 -3.76 -4.78
CA ALA A 136 7.82 -3.12 -6.09
C ALA A 136 7.11 -1.77 -6.18
N VAL A 137 5.85 -1.69 -5.73
CA VAL A 137 5.10 -0.44 -5.72
C VAL A 137 5.67 0.56 -4.71
N SER A 138 6.20 0.11 -3.58
CA SER A 138 6.85 0.99 -2.61
C SER A 138 8.08 1.68 -3.18
N ILE A 139 8.88 0.99 -4.00
CA ILE A 139 10.01 1.59 -4.72
C ILE A 139 9.51 2.71 -5.66
N LEU A 140 8.42 2.47 -6.39
CA LEU A 140 7.80 3.49 -7.23
C LEU A 140 7.25 4.67 -6.40
N LEU A 141 6.65 4.39 -5.25
CA LEU A 141 6.12 5.41 -4.33
C LEU A 141 7.23 6.25 -3.70
N ILE A 142 8.42 5.70 -3.45
CA ILE A 142 9.57 6.51 -2.99
C ILE A 142 9.90 7.58 -4.04
N ILE A 143 10.00 7.18 -5.31
CA ILE A 143 10.26 8.12 -6.42
C ILE A 143 9.11 9.12 -6.57
N ALA A 144 7.86 8.63 -6.52
CA ALA A 144 6.68 9.48 -6.66
C ALA A 144 6.56 10.52 -5.52
N ASN A 145 6.85 10.14 -4.27
CA ASN A 145 6.89 11.07 -3.14
C ASN A 145 8.01 12.10 -3.29
N MET A 146 9.19 11.71 -3.79
CA MET A 146 10.26 12.67 -4.10
C MET A 146 9.79 13.72 -5.11
N VAL A 147 9.20 13.28 -6.22
CA VAL A 147 8.66 14.18 -7.26
C VAL A 147 7.58 15.10 -6.70
N ASN A 148 6.64 14.56 -5.94
CA ASN A 148 5.48 15.28 -5.46
C ASN A 148 5.81 16.36 -4.40
N TYR A 149 6.77 16.10 -3.51
CA TYR A 149 7.08 17.01 -2.40
C TYR A 149 8.26 17.95 -2.64
N TYR A 150 9.21 17.59 -3.51
CA TYR A 150 10.44 18.36 -3.71
C TYR A 150 10.55 19.01 -5.08
N PHE A 151 9.85 18.51 -6.11
CA PHE A 151 9.87 19.13 -7.43
C PHE A 151 8.68 20.07 -7.59
N ASN A 152 8.96 21.28 -8.09
CA ASN A 152 7.93 22.31 -8.33
C ASN A 152 7.16 22.02 -9.63
N THR A 153 6.37 20.94 -9.62
CA THR A 153 5.53 20.54 -10.75
C THR A 153 4.08 20.94 -10.49
N ASP A 154 3.36 21.25 -11.57
CA ASP A 154 1.94 21.59 -11.55
C ASP A 154 1.10 20.48 -10.87
N ARG A 155 0.43 20.83 -9.77
CA ARG A 155 -0.28 19.88 -8.89
C ARG A 155 -1.47 19.24 -9.58
N GLU A 156 -2.18 19.95 -10.46
CA GLU A 156 -3.35 19.43 -11.15
C GLU A 156 -2.93 18.36 -12.18
N LYS A 157 -1.86 18.65 -12.93
CA LYS A 157 -1.29 17.70 -13.89
C LYS A 157 -0.72 16.48 -13.17
N LEU A 158 0.00 16.67 -12.07
CA LEU A 158 0.49 15.57 -11.25
C LEU A 158 -0.65 14.73 -10.67
N PHE A 159 -1.73 15.34 -10.22
CA PHE A 159 -2.90 14.61 -9.72
C PHE A 159 -3.50 13.75 -10.83
N ALA A 160 -3.75 14.30 -12.03
CA ALA A 160 -4.29 13.52 -13.15
C ALA A 160 -3.38 12.33 -13.54
N ILE A 161 -2.06 12.55 -13.61
CA ILE A 161 -1.07 11.49 -13.88
C ILE A 161 -1.07 10.45 -12.74
N SER A 162 -1.22 10.88 -11.50
CA SER A 162 -1.26 9.98 -10.34
C SER A 162 -2.50 9.09 -10.34
N VAL A 163 -3.66 9.61 -10.74
CA VAL A 163 -4.90 8.83 -10.87
C VAL A 163 -4.78 7.80 -11.98
N LEU A 164 -4.26 8.22 -13.15
CA LEU A 164 -4.03 7.31 -14.27
C LEU A 164 -3.03 6.19 -13.90
N SER A 165 -1.92 6.55 -13.24
CA SER A 165 -0.93 5.56 -12.81
C SER A 165 -1.46 4.62 -11.72
N ALA A 166 -2.26 5.13 -10.78
CA ALA A 166 -2.95 4.29 -9.79
C ALA A 166 -3.93 3.29 -10.44
N ALA A 167 -4.69 3.74 -11.44
CA ALA A 167 -5.58 2.86 -12.23
C ALA A 167 -4.78 1.78 -12.97
N MET A 168 -3.66 2.16 -13.61
CA MET A 168 -2.77 1.21 -14.29
C MET A 168 -2.15 0.19 -13.31
N ILE A 169 -1.67 0.62 -12.15
CA ILE A 169 -1.14 -0.26 -11.09
C ILE A 169 -2.23 -1.21 -10.59
N PHE A 170 -3.47 -0.72 -10.43
CA PHE A 170 -4.59 -1.54 -9.99
C PHE A 170 -4.96 -2.63 -11.02
N ILE A 171 -5.02 -2.27 -12.31
CA ILE A 171 -5.26 -3.23 -13.40
C ILE A 171 -4.11 -4.26 -13.46
N PHE A 172 -2.87 -3.77 -13.45
CA PHE A 172 -1.68 -4.61 -13.47
C PHE A 172 -1.63 -5.58 -12.29
N LYS A 173 -2.00 -5.13 -11.08
CA LYS A 173 -2.10 -5.99 -9.89
C LYS A 173 -3.04 -7.17 -10.10
N ASN A 174 -4.22 -6.91 -10.66
CA ASN A 174 -5.22 -7.95 -10.89
C ASN A 174 -4.74 -8.99 -11.91
N PHE A 175 -4.11 -8.54 -13.01
CA PHE A 175 -3.47 -9.43 -13.96
C PHE A 175 -2.32 -10.22 -13.35
N PHE A 176 -1.45 -9.56 -12.58
CA PHE A 176 -0.34 -10.20 -11.89
C PHE A 176 -0.83 -11.29 -10.93
N TYR A 177 -1.95 -11.08 -10.24
CA TYR A 177 -2.55 -12.08 -9.34
C TYR A 177 -3.23 -13.21 -10.10
N ALA A 178 -3.91 -12.91 -11.21
CA ALA A 178 -4.58 -13.91 -12.04
C ALA A 178 -3.60 -14.87 -12.71
N PHE A 179 -2.46 -14.36 -13.19
CA PHE A 179 -1.45 -15.14 -13.92
C PHE A 179 -0.26 -15.59 -13.07
N ASN A 180 -0.30 -15.41 -11.74
CA ASN A 180 0.81 -15.81 -10.89
C ASN A 180 0.95 -17.34 -10.85
N ARG A 181 2.19 -17.84 -11.05
CA ARG A 181 2.53 -19.27 -11.01
C ARG A 181 2.16 -19.96 -9.69
N ASN A 182 2.01 -19.21 -8.60
CA ASN A 182 1.65 -19.76 -7.29
C ASN A 182 0.16 -20.08 -7.11
N TYR A 183 -0.69 -19.81 -8.11
CA TYR A 183 -2.14 -20.05 -8.10
C TYR A 183 -2.81 -19.51 -6.83
N ILE A 184 -2.66 -18.22 -6.60
CA ILE A 184 -3.05 -17.56 -5.34
C ILE A 184 -4.57 -17.36 -5.22
N LEU A 185 -5.28 -17.17 -6.33
CA LEU A 185 -6.72 -16.94 -6.31
C LEU A 185 -7.52 -18.22 -6.00
N PRO A 186 -8.78 -18.10 -5.55
CA PRO A 186 -9.67 -19.25 -5.35
C PRO A 186 -9.77 -20.13 -6.61
N ASN A 187 -10.03 -21.43 -6.47
CA ASN A 187 -10.11 -22.33 -7.64
C ASN A 187 -11.29 -21.98 -8.53
N GLU A 188 -12.48 -21.89 -7.92
CA GLU A 188 -13.73 -21.64 -8.63
C GLU A 188 -13.80 -20.23 -9.19
N TRP A 189 -14.30 -20.10 -10.41
CA TRP A 189 -14.38 -18.82 -11.11
C TRP A 189 -15.27 -17.79 -10.39
N TYR A 190 -16.38 -18.22 -9.78
CA TYR A 190 -17.28 -17.33 -9.05
C TYR A 190 -16.63 -16.72 -7.80
N TYR A 191 -15.79 -17.48 -7.07
CA TYR A 191 -15.03 -16.94 -5.94
C TYR A 191 -13.92 -15.98 -6.37
N LYS A 192 -13.33 -16.16 -7.56
CA LYS A 192 -12.39 -15.19 -8.13
C LYS A 192 -13.10 -13.87 -8.42
N PHE A 193 -14.28 -13.92 -9.02
CA PHE A 193 -15.10 -12.73 -9.28
C PHE A 193 -15.49 -12.03 -7.98
N LEU A 194 -15.98 -12.81 -7.00
CA LEU A 194 -16.31 -12.28 -5.67
C LEU A 194 -15.10 -11.56 -5.05
N TYR A 195 -13.93 -12.20 -5.03
CA TYR A 195 -12.69 -11.59 -4.52
C TYR A 195 -12.35 -10.27 -5.23
N ILE A 196 -12.43 -10.22 -6.56
CA ILE A 196 -12.11 -9.00 -7.32
C ILE A 196 -13.12 -7.89 -7.00
N CYS A 197 -14.43 -8.19 -7.03
CA CYS A 197 -15.47 -7.18 -6.84
C CYS A 197 -15.55 -6.67 -5.39
N THR A 198 -15.57 -7.58 -4.41
CA THR A 198 -15.83 -7.21 -3.00
C THR A 198 -14.56 -6.84 -2.22
N LEU A 199 -13.39 -7.40 -2.55
CA LEU A 199 -12.14 -7.14 -1.83
C LEU A 199 -11.18 -6.23 -2.58
N GLN A 200 -11.43 -5.94 -3.87
CA GLN A 200 -10.61 -5.00 -4.62
C GLN A 200 -11.39 -3.75 -5.06
N PHE A 201 -12.44 -3.87 -5.86
CA PHE A 201 -13.13 -2.69 -6.41
C PHE A 201 -13.91 -1.90 -5.37
N ALA A 202 -14.89 -2.52 -4.71
CA ALA A 202 -15.79 -1.80 -3.79
C ALA A 202 -15.04 -1.09 -2.64
N PRO A 203 -14.04 -1.71 -1.98
CA PRO A 203 -13.30 -1.06 -0.91
C PRO A 203 -12.45 0.11 -1.40
N VAL A 204 -11.87 0.02 -2.61
CA VAL A 204 -11.05 1.12 -3.18
C VAL A 204 -11.94 2.32 -3.51
N LEU A 205 -13.13 2.08 -4.05
CA LEU A 205 -14.11 3.15 -4.30
C LEU A 205 -14.59 3.80 -2.98
N ALA A 206 -14.80 2.99 -1.94
CA ALA A 206 -15.15 3.50 -0.61
C ALA A 206 -14.03 4.36 -0.01
N LEU A 207 -12.77 3.90 -0.12
CA LEU A 207 -11.60 4.67 0.33
C LEU A 207 -11.46 5.97 -0.46
N TRP A 208 -11.64 5.92 -1.78
CA TRP A 208 -11.61 7.12 -2.63
C TRP A 208 -12.66 8.14 -2.21
N LYS A 209 -13.90 7.68 -2.00
CA LYS A 209 -14.99 8.54 -1.53
C LYS A 209 -14.62 9.18 -0.18
N LEU A 210 -14.13 8.39 0.77
CA LEU A 210 -13.76 8.89 2.11
C LEU A 210 -12.61 9.93 2.09
N LEU A 211 -11.66 9.80 1.16
CA LEU A 211 -10.49 10.70 1.10
C LEU A 211 -10.75 12.00 0.34
N PHE A 212 -11.67 12.00 -0.62
CA PHE A 212 -11.86 13.10 -1.57
C PHE A 212 -13.27 13.72 -1.59
N TYR A 213 -14.24 13.18 -0.83
CA TYR A 213 -15.63 13.64 -0.82
C TYR A 213 -16.22 13.64 0.59
#